data_AF-A0AAD7M731-F1
#
_entry.id   AF-A0AAD7M731-F1
#
_cell.length_a   1.000
_cell.length_b   1.000
_cell.length_c   1.000
_cell.angle_alpha   90.00
_cell.angle_beta   90.00
_cell.angle_gamma   90.00
#
_symmetry.space_group_name_H-M   'P 1'
#
loop_
_entity.id
_entity.type
_entity.pdbx_description
1 polymer ?
#
loop_
_entity_poly.entity_id
_entity_poly.type
_entity_poly.pdbx_seq_one_letter_code
_entity_poly.pdbx_strand_id
1 'polypeptide(L)'
;MTQAPSAKEQLTAHFDKSATAVRVYADQFEKSYARPALKTATSFLEENPISAAFLATFTFLAFFPVLTFLTLSLFTVASFSFLALCSAFIASSAVVLLFLSILVLVLVATFFASAFFTVLGLCTYLALRFVQLVVANGHHGLSIWALETKDRFVLSSKREASDSSAVVVDVKEAPSEWTTDDSFGSNADAKQEGS
;
A
#
# COMPACT_ATOMS: atom_id res chain seq x y z
N MET A 1 39.58 -14.40 -4.19
CA MET A 1 38.57 -13.50 -3.59
C MET A 1 38.04 -12.58 -4.68
N THR A 2 36.88 -12.87 -5.25
CA THR A 2 36.19 -12.01 -6.21
C THR A 2 35.25 -11.10 -5.42
N GLN A 3 35.62 -9.83 -5.28
CA GLN A 3 34.80 -8.82 -4.63
C GLN A 3 33.49 -8.66 -5.42
N ALA A 4 32.35 -8.74 -4.73
CA ALA A 4 31.06 -8.57 -5.37
C ALA A 4 30.96 -7.13 -5.95
N PRO A 5 30.51 -6.98 -7.21
CA PRO A 5 30.41 -5.67 -7.84
C PRO A 5 29.40 -4.81 -7.08
N SER A 6 29.79 -3.58 -6.79
CA SER A 6 28.96 -2.63 -6.06
C SER A 6 27.67 -2.33 -6.82
N ALA A 7 26.58 -2.02 -6.12
CA ALA A 7 25.30 -1.66 -6.75
C ALA A 7 25.43 -0.50 -7.77
N LYS A 8 26.42 0.38 -7.56
CA LYS A 8 26.75 1.47 -8.49
C LYS A 8 27.35 0.95 -9.80
N GLU A 9 28.27 -0.02 -9.73
CA GLU A 9 28.89 -0.63 -10.92
C GLU A 9 27.88 -1.39 -11.77
N GLN A 10 26.92 -2.08 -11.13
CA GLN A 10 25.84 -2.75 -11.86
C GLN A 10 24.94 -1.74 -12.57
N LEU A 11 24.60 -0.64 -11.90
CA LEU A 11 23.77 0.41 -12.49
C LEU A 11 24.49 1.08 -13.68
N THR A 12 25.77 1.39 -13.55
CA THR A 12 26.57 1.95 -14.66
C THR A 12 26.70 0.98 -15.82
N ALA A 13 26.88 -0.32 -15.55
CA ALA A 13 26.94 -1.34 -16.61
C ALA A 13 25.61 -1.47 -17.36
N HIS A 14 24.46 -1.33 -16.68
CA HIS A 14 23.14 -1.30 -17.33
C HIS A 14 22.94 -0.06 -18.21
N PHE A 15 23.41 1.11 -17.77
CA PHE A 15 23.39 2.32 -18.57
C PHE A 15 24.30 2.21 -19.80
N ASP A 16 25.52 1.71 -19.64
CA ASP A 16 26.45 1.52 -20.76
C ASP A 16 25.93 0.51 -21.78
N LYS A 17 25.33 -0.60 -21.31
CA LYS A 17 24.71 -1.59 -22.20
C LYS A 17 23.54 -0.99 -22.98
N SER A 18 22.70 -0.20 -22.32
CA SER A 18 21.56 0.46 -22.96
C SER A 18 22.02 1.54 -23.95
N ALA A 19 23.00 2.35 -23.57
CA ALA A 19 23.59 3.38 -24.44
C ALA A 19 24.28 2.77 -25.66
N THR A 20 24.99 1.66 -25.49
CA THR A 20 25.63 0.93 -26.59
C THR A 20 24.58 0.35 -27.54
N ALA A 21 23.49 -0.22 -27.02
CA ALA A 21 22.40 -0.72 -27.84
C ALA A 21 21.76 0.40 -28.67
N VAL A 22 21.44 1.54 -28.05
CA VAL A 22 20.87 2.71 -28.76
C VAL A 22 21.83 3.22 -29.83
N ARG A 23 23.14 3.29 -29.55
CA ARG A 23 24.15 3.68 -30.54
C ARG A 23 24.20 2.73 -31.73
N VAL A 24 24.20 1.42 -31.50
CA VAL A 24 24.23 0.42 -32.59
C VAL A 24 22.98 0.55 -33.46
N TYR A 25 21.80 0.73 -32.86
CA TYR A 25 20.57 0.96 -33.62
C TYR A 25 20.59 2.29 -34.38
N ALA A 26 21.10 3.36 -33.76
CA ALA A 26 21.23 4.66 -34.42
C ALA A 26 22.21 4.59 -35.60
N ASP A 27 23.37 3.96 -35.44
CA ASP A 27 24.36 3.76 -36.50
C ASP A 27 23.79 2.93 -37.66
N GLN A 28 23.02 1.88 -37.33
CA GLN A 28 22.36 1.05 -38.34
C GLN A 28 21.28 1.84 -39.08
N PHE A 29 20.49 2.64 -38.37
CA PHE A 29 19.47 3.50 -38.97
C PHE A 29 20.10 4.56 -39.88
N GLU A 30 21.18 5.19 -39.43
CA GLU A 30 21.91 6.19 -40.21
C GLU A 30 22.46 5.60 -41.51
N LYS A 31 23.10 4.42 -41.42
CA LYS A 31 23.64 3.74 -42.60
C LYS A 31 22.57 3.23 -43.55
N SER A 32 21.51 2.60 -43.03
CA SER A 32 20.51 1.92 -43.86
C SER A 32 19.43 2.84 -44.41
N TYR A 33 19.10 3.94 -43.71
CA TYR A 33 17.99 4.82 -44.11
C TYR A 33 18.43 6.26 -44.36
N ALA A 34 19.20 6.86 -43.46
CA ALA A 34 19.52 8.29 -43.56
C ALA A 34 20.45 8.60 -44.75
N ARG A 35 21.57 7.89 -44.87
CA ARG A 35 22.55 8.07 -45.96
C ARG A 35 21.95 7.88 -47.36
N PRO A 36 21.24 6.77 -47.66
CA PRO A 36 20.65 6.60 -48.99
C PRO A 36 19.56 7.61 -49.27
N ALA A 37 18.69 7.94 -48.30
CA ALA A 37 17.65 8.94 -48.51
C ALA A 37 18.22 10.33 -48.86
N LEU A 38 19.26 10.77 -48.15
CA LEU A 38 19.95 12.04 -48.43
C LEU A 38 20.62 12.04 -49.81
N LYS A 39 21.27 10.92 -50.20
CA LYS A 39 21.93 10.81 -51.49
C LYS A 39 20.93 10.81 -52.64
N THR A 40 19.79 10.14 -52.47
CA THR A 40 18.71 10.16 -53.46
C THR A 40 18.04 11.53 -53.55
N ALA A 41 17.81 12.20 -52.41
CA ALA A 41 17.21 13.54 -52.37
C ALA A 41 18.09 14.58 -53.07
N THR A 42 19.41 14.55 -52.83
CA THR A 42 20.36 15.46 -53.49
C THR A 42 20.43 15.20 -55.00
N SER A 43 20.44 13.93 -55.43
CA SER A 43 20.40 13.59 -56.86
C SER A 43 19.11 14.06 -57.54
N PHE A 44 17.94 13.94 -56.89
CA PHE A 44 16.66 14.43 -57.45
C PHE A 44 16.60 15.96 -57.55
N LEU A 45 17.25 16.67 -56.62
CA LEU A 45 17.32 18.14 -56.64
C LEU A 45 18.16 18.66 -57.80
N GLU A 46 19.25 17.96 -58.16
CA GLU A 46 20.10 18.33 -59.31
C GLU A 46 19.39 18.10 -60.65
N GLU A 47 18.60 17.03 -60.76
CA GLU A 47 17.99 16.64 -62.04
C GLU A 47 16.73 17.47 -62.36
N ASN A 48 15.89 17.78 -61.35
CA ASN A 48 14.62 18.49 -61.56
C ASN A 48 14.22 19.37 -60.34
N PRO A 49 14.85 20.55 -60.15
CA PRO A 49 14.73 21.35 -58.92
C PRO A 49 13.30 21.84 -58.63
N ILE A 50 12.50 22.10 -59.67
CA ILE A 50 11.11 22.57 -59.53
C ILE A 50 10.22 21.49 -58.91
N SER A 51 10.33 20.25 -59.39
CA SER A 51 9.54 19.12 -58.89
C SER A 51 9.92 18.74 -57.46
N ALA A 52 11.22 18.78 -57.15
CA ALA A 52 11.74 18.48 -55.82
C ALA A 52 11.30 19.51 -54.78
N ALA A 53 11.31 20.81 -55.11
CA ALA A 53 10.80 21.85 -54.23
C ALA A 53 9.30 21.69 -53.94
N PHE A 54 8.49 21.40 -54.96
CA PHE A 54 7.06 21.12 -54.77
C PHE A 54 6.82 19.93 -53.85
N LEU A 55 7.54 18.82 -54.06
CA LEU A 55 7.41 17.64 -53.22
C LEU A 55 7.86 17.89 -51.78
N ALA A 56 8.93 18.65 -51.58
CA ALA A 56 9.41 19.01 -50.25
C ALA A 56 8.38 19.87 -49.50
N THR A 57 7.85 20.90 -50.14
CA THR A 57 6.79 21.76 -49.56
C THR A 57 5.52 20.96 -49.31
N PHE A 58 5.08 20.13 -50.27
CA PHE A 58 3.92 19.25 -50.11
C PHE A 58 4.09 18.29 -48.93
N THR A 59 5.26 17.65 -48.81
CA THR A 59 5.58 16.74 -47.70
C THR A 59 5.56 17.48 -46.37
N PHE A 60 6.15 18.68 -46.31
CA PHE A 60 6.15 19.50 -45.10
C PHE A 60 4.73 19.91 -44.68
N LEU A 61 3.91 20.37 -45.63
CA LEU A 61 2.50 20.72 -45.38
C LEU A 61 1.66 19.50 -45.02
N ALA A 62 1.93 18.33 -45.60
CA ALA A 62 1.24 17.07 -45.30
C ALA A 62 1.69 16.46 -43.97
N PHE A 63 2.90 16.75 -43.50
CA PHE A 63 3.40 16.29 -42.22
C PHE A 63 2.65 16.94 -41.05
N PHE A 64 2.27 18.22 -41.19
CA PHE A 64 1.53 18.95 -40.15
C PHE A 64 0.19 18.29 -39.75
N PRO A 65 -0.73 17.95 -40.68
CA PRO A 65 -1.98 17.27 -40.34
C PRO A 65 -1.75 15.85 -39.81
N VAL A 66 -0.72 15.14 -40.27
CA VAL A 66 -0.39 13.80 -39.75
C VAL A 66 0.10 13.89 -38.30
N LEU A 67 0.97 14.85 -38.00
CA LEU A 67 1.51 15.05 -36.66
C LEU A 67 0.44 15.51 -35.67
N THR A 68 -0.45 16.42 -36.09
CA THR A 68 -1.57 16.87 -35.24
C THR A 68 -2.56 15.74 -35.00
N PHE A 69 -2.89 14.94 -36.02
CA PHE A 69 -3.72 13.74 -35.84
C PHE A 69 -3.09 12.74 -34.87
N LEU A 70 -1.79 12.45 -34.99
CA LEU A 70 -1.08 11.53 -34.11
C LEU A 70 -1.08 12.05 -32.66
N THR A 71 -0.81 13.33 -32.47
CA THR A 71 -0.76 13.96 -31.14
C THR A 71 -2.14 13.96 -30.49
N LEU A 72 -3.18 14.36 -31.22
CA LEU A 72 -4.55 14.37 -30.72
C LEU A 72 -5.07 12.96 -30.43
N SER A 73 -4.73 11.98 -31.27
CA SER A 73 -5.07 10.57 -31.04
C SER A 73 -4.43 10.05 -29.77
N LEU A 74 -3.11 10.24 -29.60
CA LEU A 74 -2.40 9.81 -28.40
C LEU A 74 -2.90 10.54 -27.15
N PHE A 75 -3.11 11.85 -27.24
CA PHE A 75 -3.65 12.67 -26.15
C PHE A 75 -5.04 12.21 -25.73
N THR A 76 -5.89 11.84 -26.70
CA THR A 76 -7.23 11.31 -26.44
C THR A 76 -7.14 9.99 -25.70
N VAL A 77 -6.34 9.02 -26.18
CA VAL A 77 -6.16 7.72 -25.52
C VAL A 77 -5.60 7.87 -24.11
N ALA A 78 -4.60 8.73 -23.92
CA ALA A 78 -4.01 9.01 -22.62
C ALA A 78 -5.03 9.64 -21.66
N SER A 79 -5.80 10.63 -22.13
CA SER A 79 -6.82 11.31 -21.34
C SER A 79 -7.94 10.36 -20.90
N PHE A 80 -8.43 9.52 -21.81
CA PHE A 80 -9.43 8.50 -21.47
C PHE A 80 -8.88 7.48 -20.48
N SER A 81 -7.63 7.04 -20.65
CA SER A 81 -7.00 6.10 -19.71
C SER A 81 -6.86 6.71 -18.32
N PHE A 82 -6.44 7.98 -18.24
CA PHE A 82 -6.31 8.69 -16.96
C PHE A 82 -7.67 8.89 -16.28
N LEU A 83 -8.71 9.28 -17.04
CA LEU A 83 -10.06 9.41 -16.52
C LEU A 83 -10.64 8.06 -16.05
N ALA A 84 -10.40 6.99 -16.79
CA ALA A 84 -10.82 5.65 -16.41
C ALA A 84 -10.14 5.21 -15.10
N LEU A 85 -8.83 5.43 -14.96
CA LEU A 85 -8.10 5.13 -13.72
C LEU A 85 -8.62 5.98 -12.56
N CYS A 86 -8.77 7.30 -12.75
CA CYS A 86 -9.23 8.21 -11.71
C CYS A 86 -10.66 7.84 -11.24
N SER A 87 -11.57 7.58 -12.16
CA SER A 87 -12.93 7.14 -11.84
C SER A 87 -12.96 5.77 -11.14
N ALA A 88 -12.11 4.82 -11.55
CA ALA A 88 -11.96 3.53 -10.88
C ALA A 88 -11.45 3.69 -9.44
N PHE A 89 -10.45 4.56 -9.21
CA PHE A 89 -9.95 4.85 -7.87
C PHE A 89 -11.00 5.51 -6.98
N ILE A 90 -11.75 6.49 -7.50
CA ILE A 90 -12.83 7.16 -6.76
C ILE A 90 -13.92 6.14 -6.41
N ALA A 91 -14.36 5.34 -7.37
CA ALA A 91 -15.38 4.31 -7.15
C ALA A 91 -14.91 3.26 -6.12
N SER A 92 -13.70 2.74 -6.26
CA SER A 92 -13.10 1.79 -5.32
C SER A 92 -13.02 2.38 -3.91
N SER A 93 -12.56 3.62 -3.78
CA SER A 93 -12.44 4.31 -2.49
C SER A 93 -13.80 4.53 -1.83
N ALA A 94 -14.80 4.94 -2.60
CA ALA A 94 -16.16 5.13 -2.12
C ALA A 94 -16.77 3.82 -1.59
N VAL A 95 -16.58 2.72 -2.31
CA VAL A 95 -17.04 1.39 -1.89
C VAL A 95 -16.36 0.96 -0.59
N VAL A 96 -15.04 1.12 -0.48
CA VAL A 96 -14.30 0.79 0.75
C VAL A 96 -14.77 1.62 1.93
N LEU A 97 -14.96 2.93 1.76
CA LEU A 97 -15.46 3.82 2.81
C LEU A 97 -16.88 3.44 3.25
N LEU A 98 -17.75 3.06 2.30
CA LEU A 98 -19.09 2.58 2.60
C LEU A 98 -19.05 1.30 3.44
N PHE A 99 -18.25 0.30 3.05
CA PHE A 99 -18.09 -0.93 3.82
C PHE A 99 -17.50 -0.67 5.20
N LEU A 100 -16.50 0.22 5.31
CA LEU A 100 -15.92 0.62 6.58
C LEU A 100 -16.97 1.28 7.49
N SER A 101 -17.82 2.15 6.93
CA SER A 101 -18.91 2.80 7.66
C SER A 101 -19.93 1.79 8.17
N ILE A 102 -20.36 0.83 7.34
CA ILE A 102 -21.24 -0.26 7.75
C ILE A 102 -20.59 -1.10 8.85
N LEU A 103 -19.31 -1.43 8.71
CA LEU A 103 -18.57 -2.21 9.70
C LEU A 103 -18.53 -1.49 11.05
N VAL A 104 -18.19 -0.20 11.06
CA VAL A 104 -18.19 0.62 12.28
C VAL A 104 -19.59 0.66 12.90
N LEU A 105 -20.64 0.84 12.09
CA LEU A 105 -22.01 0.84 12.58
C LEU A 105 -22.39 -0.49 13.25
N VAL A 106 -22.04 -1.61 12.63
CA VAL A 106 -22.29 -2.96 13.17
C VAL A 106 -21.49 -3.19 14.46
N LEU A 107 -20.23 -2.76 14.53
CA LEU A 107 -19.41 -2.86 15.73
C LEU A 107 -20.03 -2.07 16.89
N VAL A 108 -20.46 -0.84 16.62
CA VAL A 108 -21.12 0.01 17.62
C VAL A 108 -22.44 -0.62 18.08
N ALA A 109 -23.27 -1.08 17.15
CA ALA A 109 -24.53 -1.75 17.48
C ALA A 109 -24.29 -3.03 18.32
N THR A 110 -23.30 -3.84 17.95
CA THR A 110 -22.92 -5.06 18.67
C THR A 110 -22.37 -4.74 20.06
N PHE A 111 -21.57 -3.68 20.18
CA PHE A 111 -21.06 -3.20 21.47
C PHE A 111 -22.21 -2.79 22.40
N PHE A 112 -23.17 -2.01 21.92
CA PHE A 112 -24.34 -1.63 22.71
C PHE A 112 -25.22 -2.84 23.06
N ALA A 113 -25.46 -3.75 22.12
CA ALA A 113 -26.19 -4.98 22.37
C ALA A 113 -25.50 -5.81 23.46
N SER A 114 -24.18 -6.00 23.34
CA SER A 114 -23.40 -6.74 24.34
C SER A 114 -23.44 -6.05 25.71
N ALA A 115 -23.29 -4.73 25.78
CA ALA A 115 -23.38 -3.99 27.03
C ALA A 115 -24.77 -4.14 27.67
N PHE A 116 -25.84 -4.02 26.87
CA PHE A 116 -27.21 -4.21 27.31
C PHE A 116 -27.44 -5.62 27.86
N PHE A 117 -27.01 -6.65 27.14
CA PHE A 117 -27.11 -8.04 27.60
C PHE A 117 -26.32 -8.29 28.89
N THR A 118 -25.12 -7.71 29.02
CA THR A 118 -24.32 -7.82 30.25
C THR A 118 -25.03 -7.17 31.43
N VAL A 119 -25.58 -5.96 31.27
CA VAL A 119 -26.35 -5.26 32.32
C VAL A 119 -27.61 -6.05 32.67
N LEU A 120 -28.35 -6.55 31.67
CA LEU A 120 -29.56 -7.33 31.90
C LEU A 120 -29.26 -8.65 32.62
N GLY A 121 -28.20 -9.35 32.21
CA GLY A 121 -27.72 -10.56 32.86
C GLY A 121 -27.31 -10.30 34.31
N LEU A 122 -26.58 -9.20 34.55
CA LEU A 122 -26.18 -8.76 35.89
C LEU A 122 -27.40 -8.44 36.76
N CYS A 123 -28.37 -7.69 36.24
CA CYS A 123 -29.63 -7.38 36.92
C CYS A 123 -30.43 -8.66 37.24
N THR A 124 -30.53 -9.59 36.29
CA THR A 124 -31.24 -10.86 36.47
C THR A 124 -30.56 -11.72 37.53
N TYR A 125 -29.23 -11.80 37.51
CA TYR A 125 -28.45 -12.51 38.53
C TYR A 125 -28.65 -11.90 39.92
N LEU A 126 -28.56 -10.57 40.04
CA LEU A 126 -28.80 -9.85 41.28
C LEU A 126 -30.23 -10.09 41.80
N ALA A 127 -31.23 -10.07 40.91
CA ALA A 127 -32.62 -10.34 41.26
C ALA A 127 -32.84 -11.78 41.73
N LEU A 128 -32.30 -12.78 41.02
CA LEU A 128 -32.39 -14.19 41.43
C LEU A 128 -31.72 -14.42 42.79
N ARG A 129 -30.53 -13.86 42.99
CA ARG A 129 -29.82 -13.96 44.27
C ARG A 129 -30.55 -13.26 45.40
N PHE A 130 -31.17 -12.11 45.11
CA PHE A 130 -32.02 -11.41 46.06
C PHE A 130 -33.23 -12.27 46.47
N VAL A 131 -33.94 -12.86 45.51
CA VAL A 131 -35.07 -13.77 45.79
C VAL A 131 -34.63 -14.96 46.65
N GLN A 132 -33.49 -15.58 46.33
CA GLN A 132 -32.94 -16.67 47.15
C GLN A 132 -32.68 -16.25 48.60
N LEU A 133 -32.07 -15.07 48.82
CA LEU A 133 -31.78 -14.57 50.16
C LEU A 133 -33.05 -14.24 50.96
N VAL A 134 -34.06 -13.66 50.31
CA VAL A 134 -35.34 -13.30 50.95
C VAL A 134 -36.12 -14.55 51.33
N VAL A 135 -36.15 -15.58 50.48
CA VAL A 135 -36.81 -16.85 50.81
C VAL A 135 -36.11 -17.55 51.98
N ALA A 136 -34.78 -17.49 52.07
CA ALA A 136 -34.02 -18.14 53.14
C ALA A 136 -34.09 -17.40 54.49
N ASN A 137 -34.09 -16.06 54.51
CA ASN A 137 -33.90 -15.26 55.74
C ASN A 137 -35.03 -14.26 56.04
N GLY A 138 -36.10 -14.24 55.24
CA GLY A 138 -37.20 -13.29 55.38
C GLY A 138 -36.77 -11.83 55.20
N HIS A 139 -37.37 -10.91 55.97
CA HIS A 139 -37.11 -9.47 55.86
C HIS A 139 -35.66 -9.06 56.18
N HIS A 140 -34.92 -9.86 56.96
CA HIS A 140 -33.55 -9.53 57.31
C HIS A 140 -32.56 -9.70 56.13
N GLY A 141 -32.93 -10.53 55.14
CA GLY A 141 -32.13 -10.78 53.93
C GLY A 141 -31.85 -9.53 53.09
N LEU A 142 -32.73 -8.52 53.15
CA LEU A 142 -32.54 -7.22 52.47
C LEU A 142 -31.27 -6.50 52.94
N SER A 143 -31.06 -6.45 54.26
CA SER A 143 -29.93 -5.73 54.87
C SER A 143 -28.59 -6.42 54.58
N ILE A 144 -28.58 -7.75 54.61
CA ILE A 144 -27.42 -8.58 54.32
C ILE A 144 -27.04 -8.47 52.84
N TRP A 145 -28.02 -8.53 51.94
CA TRP A 145 -27.80 -8.36 50.50
C TRP A 145 -27.21 -6.97 50.15
N ALA A 146 -27.74 -5.90 50.76
CA ALA A 146 -27.25 -4.55 50.51
C ALA A 146 -25.81 -4.35 51.00
N LEU A 147 -25.47 -4.91 52.17
CA LEU A 147 -24.09 -4.90 52.69
C LEU A 147 -23.15 -5.71 51.80
N GLU A 148 -23.53 -6.93 51.39
CA GLU A 148 -22.69 -7.78 50.54
C GLU A 148 -22.48 -7.17 49.15
N THR A 149 -23.52 -6.56 48.56
CA THR A 149 -23.42 -5.90 47.25
C THR A 149 -22.52 -4.67 47.33
N LYS A 150 -22.70 -3.82 48.35
CA LYS A 150 -21.88 -2.62 48.55
C LYS A 150 -20.40 -2.98 48.75
N ASP A 151 -20.11 -4.00 49.55
CA ASP A 151 -18.73 -4.40 49.84
C ASP A 151 -18.01 -4.91 48.58
N ARG A 152 -18.71 -5.71 47.75
CA ARG A 152 -18.15 -6.22 46.47
C ARG A 152 -17.84 -5.11 45.46
N PHE A 153 -18.70 -4.10 45.32
CA PHE A 153 -18.44 -2.99 44.38
C PHE A 153 -17.34 -2.04 44.86
N VAL A 154 -17.29 -1.75 46.16
CA VAL A 154 -16.28 -0.82 46.74
C VAL A 154 -14.88 -1.46 46.78
N LEU A 155 -14.77 -2.75 47.12
CA LEU A 155 -13.48 -3.45 47.14
C LEU A 155 -12.91 -3.67 45.74
N SER A 156 -13.76 -3.88 44.73
CA SER A 156 -13.29 -4.06 43.34
C SER A 156 -12.67 -2.77 42.78
N SER A 157 -13.25 -1.60 43.10
CA SER A 157 -12.72 -0.30 42.67
C SER A 157 -11.36 0.04 43.31
N LYS A 158 -11.12 -0.40 44.56
CA LYS A 158 -9.85 -0.14 45.26
C LYS A 158 -8.68 -0.99 44.75
N ARG A 159 -8.96 -2.15 44.17
CA ARG A 159 -7.94 -3.10 43.68
C ARG A 159 -7.31 -2.66 42.35
N GLU A 160 -8.09 -2.10 41.42
CA GLU A 160 -7.58 -1.59 40.14
C GLU A 160 -6.67 -0.35 40.31
N ALA A 161 -6.96 0.51 41.30
CA ALA A 161 -6.13 1.68 41.58
C ALA A 161 -4.75 1.34 42.19
N SER A 162 -4.63 0.20 42.88
CA SER A 162 -3.37 -0.23 43.51
C SER A 162 -2.40 -0.88 42.52
N ASP A 163 -2.90 -1.61 41.52
CA ASP A 163 -2.06 -2.28 40.52
C ASP A 163 -1.57 -1.31 39.43
N SER A 164 -2.32 -0.25 39.11
CA SER A 164 -1.90 0.78 38.14
C SER A 164 -0.76 1.68 38.66
N SER A 165 -0.59 1.77 39.99
CA SER A 165 0.46 2.60 40.63
C SER A 165 1.78 1.86 40.86
N ALA A 166 1.79 0.52 40.81
CA ALA A 166 2.97 -0.29 41.12
C ALA A 166 3.84 -0.66 39.90
N VAL A 167 3.42 -0.31 38.68
CA VAL A 167 4.19 -0.54 37.44
C VAL A 167 4.78 0.78 36.93
N VAL A 168 5.47 1.51 37.80
CA VAL A 168 6.54 2.41 37.34
C VAL A 168 7.79 1.54 37.27
N VAL A 169 7.96 0.88 36.13
CA VAL A 169 9.24 0.29 35.77
C VAL A 169 10.21 1.47 35.64
N ASP A 170 11.06 1.61 36.65
CA ASP A 170 12.26 2.45 36.60
C ASP A 170 13.14 1.92 35.46
N VAL A 171 12.87 2.40 34.24
CA VAL A 171 13.73 2.19 33.07
C VAL A 171 14.95 3.05 33.31
N LYS A 172 15.86 2.50 34.12
CA LYS A 172 17.23 2.98 34.25
C LYS A 172 17.87 2.86 32.87
N GLU A 173 17.99 4.01 32.20
CA GLU A 173 18.74 4.18 30.96
C GLU A 173 20.13 3.56 31.12
N ALA A 174 20.37 2.46 30.41
CA ALA A 174 21.71 1.92 30.19
C ALA A 174 22.24 2.52 28.88
N PRO A 175 23.52 2.93 28.83
CA PRO A 175 24.12 3.53 27.64
C PRO A 175 24.18 2.54 26.48
N SER A 176 23.92 3.04 25.28
CA SER A 176 24.05 2.36 24.00
C SER A 176 25.46 1.77 23.80
N GLU A 177 25.57 0.44 23.92
CA GLU A 177 26.75 -0.31 23.51
C GLU A 177 26.40 -1.13 22.26
N TRP A 178 26.98 -0.68 21.17
CA TRP A 178 26.88 -1.19 19.81
C TRP A 178 27.80 -2.40 19.71
N THR A 179 27.26 -3.58 19.98
CA THR A 179 27.90 -4.85 19.63
C THR A 179 27.46 -5.24 18.22
N THR A 180 28.27 -4.77 17.28
CA THR A 180 28.59 -5.53 16.06
C THR A 180 29.03 -6.92 16.51
N ASP A 181 28.28 -7.96 16.19
CA ASP A 181 28.89 -9.29 16.10
C ASP A 181 28.30 -10.07 14.93
N ASP A 182 29.18 -10.21 13.96
CA ASP A 182 29.14 -11.11 12.83
C ASP A 182 29.23 -12.57 13.31
N SER A 183 28.28 -13.41 12.86
CA SER A 183 28.48 -14.85 12.73
C SER A 183 27.45 -15.35 11.72
N PHE A 184 27.75 -15.53 10.43
CA PHE A 184 28.67 -16.51 9.85
C PHE A 184 28.38 -17.94 10.31
N GLY A 185 27.72 -18.72 9.45
CA GLY A 185 27.54 -20.17 9.62
C GLY A 185 26.27 -20.65 8.91
N SER A 186 26.33 -20.97 7.61
CA SER A 186 26.79 -22.26 7.09
C SER A 186 25.81 -23.41 7.40
N ASN A 187 25.02 -23.80 6.40
CA ASN A 187 24.80 -25.19 5.96
C ASN A 187 23.95 -25.11 4.68
N ALA A 188 24.48 -25.38 3.49
CA ALA A 188 24.93 -26.67 2.96
C ALA A 188 23.78 -27.67 2.75
N ASP A 189 23.56 -27.96 1.47
CA ASP A 189 23.22 -29.26 0.86
C ASP A 189 21.99 -30.06 1.31
N ALA A 190 21.05 -30.22 0.37
CA ALA A 190 20.47 -31.51 -0.09
C ALA A 190 19.57 -31.21 -1.30
N LYS A 191 19.93 -31.52 -2.55
CA LYS A 191 19.90 -32.83 -3.24
C LYS A 191 18.56 -33.58 -3.08
N GLN A 192 17.76 -33.61 -4.16
CA GLN A 192 16.99 -34.75 -4.69
C GLN A 192 16.23 -34.27 -5.94
N GLU A 193 16.59 -34.70 -7.17
CA GLU A 193 16.20 -35.94 -7.87
C GLU A 193 14.69 -36.09 -8.14
N GLY A 194 14.35 -36.30 -9.42
CA GLY A 194 13.09 -36.88 -9.91
C GLY A 194 12.32 -35.94 -10.82
N SER A 195 11.88 -36.32 -12.02
CA SER A 195 12.09 -37.47 -12.90
C SER A 195 11.56 -37.09 -14.28
#